data_AF-A0A3M2KB04-F1
#
_entry.id   AF-A0A3M2KB04-F1
#
_cell.length_a   1.000
_cell.length_b   1.000
_cell.length_c   1.000
_cell.angle_alpha   90.00
_cell.angle_beta   90.00
_cell.angle_gamma   90.00
#
_symmetry.space_group_name_H-M   'P 1'
#
loop_
_entity.id
_entity.type
_entity.pdbx_description
1 polymer ?
#
loop_
_entity_poly.entity_id
_entity_poly.type
_entity_poly.pdbx_seq_one_letter_code
_entity_poly.pdbx_strand_id
1 'polypeptide(L)'
;MIGMDLQEKLYDDKLYVVIIGDMSGSKQLSGRSRYQAQLFIKSAIVQINEEYAEHIEAPFTITKGDEFQGLLTDLEAAFRIVLALEKLTFPVRLRFGLGVGEVLKMGSHTPIEMDGPAFHRANAALNMAKKKKCNYYIITPDENINLLINTTFHLITAIKQRWKERHYRLYWRYKDLGTYREVGALENITPQAVCDALKNSRAISVKTAEENLLEYFQQVPLCRFQEDSSDQVILGDDEYSVG
;
A
#
# COMPACT_ATOMS: atom_id res chain seq x y z
N MET A 1 27.82 10.92 -25.94
CA MET A 1 26.52 10.93 -26.65
C MET A 1 25.80 9.58 -26.66
N ILE A 2 26.47 8.42 -26.70
CA ILE A 2 25.78 7.10 -26.70
C ILE A 2 25.21 6.70 -25.32
N GLY A 3 25.72 7.28 -24.21
CA GLY A 3 25.29 6.94 -22.85
C GLY A 3 23.99 7.59 -22.36
N MET A 4 23.62 8.77 -22.89
CA MET A 4 22.36 9.46 -22.51
C MET A 4 21.15 8.81 -23.21
N ASP A 5 21.32 8.39 -24.47
CA ASP A 5 20.29 7.81 -25.33
C ASP A 5 19.86 6.37 -24.92
N LEU A 6 20.62 5.73 -24.02
CA LEU A 6 20.26 4.45 -23.39
C LEU A 6 19.48 4.65 -22.08
N GLN A 7 19.72 5.74 -21.33
CA GLN A 7 18.98 6.04 -20.11
C GLN A 7 17.53 6.44 -20.41
N GLU A 8 17.29 7.20 -21.49
CA GLU A 8 15.95 7.60 -21.94
C GLU A 8 15.08 6.43 -22.45
N LYS A 9 15.66 5.27 -22.79
CA LYS A 9 14.90 4.10 -23.27
C LYS A 9 14.53 3.09 -22.19
N LEU A 10 14.99 3.29 -20.95
CA LEU A 10 14.83 2.35 -19.83
C LEU A 10 13.85 2.83 -18.77
N TYR A 11 13.71 4.16 -18.62
CA TYR A 11 12.70 4.76 -17.77
C TYR A 11 11.38 4.87 -18.52
N ASP A 12 10.32 4.40 -17.88
CA ASP A 12 8.97 4.78 -18.29
C ASP A 12 8.74 6.20 -17.78
N ASP A 13 8.47 7.17 -18.66
CA ASP A 13 8.16 8.57 -18.31
C ASP A 13 6.90 8.68 -17.40
N LYS A 14 6.21 7.56 -17.18
CA LYS A 14 5.09 7.43 -16.26
C LYS A 14 5.55 7.09 -14.85
N LEU A 15 4.90 7.76 -13.90
CA LEU A 15 5.00 7.40 -12.50
C LEU A 15 4.04 6.26 -12.17
N TYR A 16 4.45 5.43 -11.23
CA TYR A 16 3.71 4.28 -10.75
C TYR A 16 3.65 4.26 -9.22
N VAL A 17 2.77 3.41 -8.71
CA VAL A 17 2.74 3.02 -7.30
C VAL A 17 3.22 1.57 -7.18
N VAL A 18 4.29 1.36 -6.42
CA VAL A 18 4.71 0.02 -6.00
C VAL A 18 4.16 -0.25 -4.61
N ILE A 19 3.49 -1.39 -4.45
CA ILE A 19 3.12 -1.93 -3.14
C ILE A 19 4.05 -3.11 -2.84
N ILE A 20 4.68 -3.11 -1.66
CA ILE A 20 5.35 -4.29 -1.10
C ILE A 20 4.64 -4.66 0.20
N GLY A 21 4.14 -5.88 0.26
CA GLY A 21 3.51 -6.46 1.44
C GLY A 21 4.38 -7.54 2.09
N ASP A 22 4.42 -7.58 3.42
CA ASP A 22 5.14 -8.61 4.19
C ASP A 22 4.30 -9.07 5.40
N MET A 23 4.40 -10.35 5.75
CA MET A 23 3.71 -10.91 6.89
C MET A 23 4.31 -10.40 8.22
N SER A 24 3.46 -9.77 9.03
CA SER A 24 3.83 -9.33 10.37
C SER A 24 4.01 -10.52 11.30
N GLY A 25 5.15 -10.57 12.00
CA GLY A 25 5.38 -11.60 13.02
C GLY A 25 5.67 -12.99 12.45
N SER A 26 6.05 -13.08 11.18
CA SER A 26 6.36 -14.34 10.49
C SER A 26 7.40 -15.22 11.20
N LYS A 27 8.28 -14.61 12.01
CA LYS A 27 9.28 -15.30 12.86
C LYS A 27 8.67 -16.11 14.02
N GLN A 28 7.41 -15.86 14.39
CA GLN A 28 6.71 -16.56 15.47
C GLN A 28 5.87 -17.74 14.96
N LEU A 29 5.67 -17.85 13.64
CA LEU A 29 4.95 -18.94 13.01
C LEU A 29 5.96 -20.00 12.54
N SER A 30 5.77 -21.25 12.97
CA SER A 30 6.61 -22.38 12.57
C SER A 30 5.78 -23.48 11.88
N GLY A 31 6.43 -24.22 10.98
CA GLY A 31 5.85 -25.39 10.29
C GLY A 31 4.51 -25.10 9.62
N ARG A 32 3.47 -25.82 10.04
CA ARG A 32 2.15 -25.86 9.40
C ARG A 32 1.41 -24.51 9.41
N SER A 33 1.52 -23.73 10.49
CA SER A 33 0.81 -22.45 10.60
C SER A 33 1.36 -21.39 9.64
N ARG A 34 2.68 -21.41 9.40
CA ARG A 34 3.31 -20.53 8.41
C ARG A 34 2.88 -20.90 6.98
N TYR A 35 2.86 -22.19 6.66
CA TYR A 35 2.38 -22.67 5.36
C TYR A 35 0.93 -22.28 5.09
N GLN A 36 0.04 -22.41 6.09
CA GLN A 36 -1.35 -21.97 5.97
C GLN A 36 -1.46 -20.46 5.71
N ALA A 37 -0.69 -19.64 6.44
CA ALA A 37 -0.67 -18.19 6.22
C ALA A 37 -0.22 -17.84 4.79
N GLN A 38 0.81 -18.52 4.28
CA GLN A 38 1.27 -18.36 2.89
C GLN A 38 0.20 -18.73 1.87
N LEU A 39 -0.58 -19.79 2.10
CA LEU A 39 -1.70 -20.16 1.22
C LEU A 39 -2.81 -19.11 1.22
N PHE A 40 -3.13 -18.52 2.37
CA PHE A 40 -4.10 -17.41 2.44
C PHE A 40 -3.61 -16.19 1.66
N ILE A 41 -2.35 -15.79 1.85
CA ILE A 41 -1.75 -14.69 1.10
C ILE A 41 -1.78 -14.98 -0.41
N LYS A 42 -1.38 -16.18 -0.84
CA LYS A 42 -1.40 -16.57 -2.25
C LYS A 42 -2.80 -16.49 -2.85
N SER A 43 -3.81 -16.97 -2.12
CA SER A 43 -5.21 -16.94 -2.57
C SER A 43 -5.74 -15.51 -2.68
N ALA A 44 -5.41 -14.66 -1.70
CA ALA A 44 -5.77 -13.24 -1.74
C ALA A 44 -5.10 -12.52 -2.92
N ILE A 45 -3.83 -12.79 -3.21
CA ILE A 45 -3.13 -12.23 -4.37
C ILE A 45 -3.81 -12.60 -5.69
N VAL A 46 -4.23 -13.85 -5.87
CA VAL A 46 -4.96 -14.27 -7.08
C VAL A 46 -6.24 -13.46 -7.23
N GLN A 47 -7.04 -13.36 -6.17
CA GLN A 47 -8.28 -12.57 -6.20
C GLN A 47 -8.03 -11.10 -6.52
N ILE A 48 -6.99 -10.48 -5.92
CA ILE A 48 -6.64 -9.08 -6.19
C ILE A 48 -6.22 -8.87 -7.64
N ASN A 49 -5.40 -9.76 -8.19
CA ASN A 49 -4.97 -9.66 -9.58
C ASN A 49 -6.14 -9.78 -10.56
N GLU A 50 -7.17 -10.56 -10.22
CA GLU A 50 -8.39 -10.67 -11.03
C GLU A 50 -9.33 -9.45 -10.86
N GLU A 51 -9.60 -9.04 -9.61
CA GLU A 51 -10.56 -7.98 -9.29
C GLU A 51 -10.07 -6.58 -9.69
N TYR A 52 -8.76 -6.34 -9.65
CA TYR A 52 -8.15 -5.03 -9.91
C TYR A 52 -7.26 -5.02 -11.17
N ALA A 53 -7.46 -5.97 -12.09
CA ALA A 53 -6.62 -6.12 -13.28
C ALA A 53 -6.43 -4.81 -14.08
N GLU A 54 -7.47 -3.97 -14.16
CA GLU A 54 -7.43 -2.69 -14.89
C GLU A 54 -6.51 -1.63 -14.25
N HIS A 55 -6.18 -1.77 -12.97
CA HIS A 55 -5.34 -0.84 -12.21
C HIS A 55 -3.92 -1.35 -11.97
N ILE A 56 -3.64 -2.58 -12.42
CA ILE A 56 -2.39 -3.30 -12.16
C ILE A 56 -1.57 -3.31 -13.45
N GLU A 57 -0.48 -2.55 -13.45
CA GLU A 57 0.49 -2.55 -14.54
C GLU A 57 1.31 -3.84 -14.55
N ALA A 58 1.67 -4.35 -13.36
CA ALA A 58 2.35 -5.63 -13.21
C ALA A 58 1.80 -6.40 -12.00
N PRO A 59 1.38 -7.66 -12.20
CA PRO A 59 0.59 -8.41 -11.23
C PRO A 59 1.32 -8.63 -9.91
N PHE A 60 0.55 -8.62 -8.82
CA PHE A 60 1.06 -8.98 -7.51
C PHE A 60 1.66 -10.39 -7.56
N THR A 61 2.93 -10.48 -7.16
CA THR A 61 3.73 -11.70 -7.23
C THR A 61 4.47 -11.89 -5.91
N ILE A 62 4.50 -13.12 -5.40
CA ILE A 62 5.30 -13.49 -4.23
C ILE A 62 6.77 -13.48 -4.63
N THR A 63 7.61 -12.74 -3.92
CA THR A 63 9.04 -12.60 -4.21
C THR A 63 9.86 -13.55 -3.34
N LYS A 64 9.94 -13.29 -2.04
CA LYS A 64 10.75 -14.05 -1.08
C LYS A 64 9.99 -14.38 0.18
N GLY A 65 9.73 -15.67 0.40
CA GLY A 65 9.09 -16.15 1.62
C GLY A 65 7.63 -15.73 1.71
N ASP A 66 7.35 -14.70 2.52
CA ASP A 66 5.99 -14.16 2.74
C ASP A 66 5.84 -12.73 2.18
N GLU A 67 6.87 -12.25 1.48
CA GLU A 67 6.86 -10.95 0.82
C GLU A 67 6.26 -11.08 -0.58
N PHE A 68 5.47 -10.09 -0.95
CA PHE A 68 4.90 -9.96 -2.27
C PHE A 68 4.91 -8.50 -2.70
N GLN A 69 4.88 -8.27 -4.00
CA GLN A 69 4.86 -6.92 -4.54
C GLN A 69 4.04 -6.85 -5.83
N GLY A 70 3.49 -5.67 -6.11
CA GLY A 70 2.73 -5.37 -7.32
C GLY A 70 2.94 -3.93 -7.75
N LEU A 71 2.71 -3.67 -9.04
CA LEU A 71 2.86 -2.36 -9.67
C LEU A 71 1.51 -1.86 -10.15
N LEU A 72 1.17 -0.62 -9.82
CA LEU A 72 -0.13 -0.01 -10.10
C LEU A 72 0.01 1.36 -10.75
N THR A 73 -1.06 1.79 -11.40
CA THR A 73 -1.14 3.04 -12.16
C THR A 73 -1.72 4.23 -11.38
N ASP A 74 -2.30 4.01 -10.20
CA ASP A 74 -2.88 5.08 -9.39
C ASP A 74 -2.88 4.77 -7.87
N LEU A 75 -2.94 5.82 -7.05
CA LEU A 75 -2.88 5.74 -5.59
C LEU A 75 -4.18 5.23 -4.95
N GLU A 76 -5.32 5.51 -5.57
CA GLU A 76 -6.62 5.19 -5.01
C GLU A 76 -6.86 3.68 -5.05
N ALA A 77 -6.64 3.06 -6.20
CA ALA A 77 -6.64 1.61 -6.38
C ALA A 77 -5.56 0.93 -5.51
N ALA A 78 -4.37 1.52 -5.41
CA ALA A 78 -3.32 1.01 -4.53
C ALA A 78 -3.80 0.92 -3.07
N PHE A 79 -4.43 1.98 -2.54
CA PHE A 79 -4.94 1.95 -1.18
C PHE A 79 -6.16 1.04 -1.02
N ARG A 80 -7.06 0.94 -2.01
CA ARG A 80 -8.15 -0.06 -2.02
C ARG A 80 -7.62 -1.48 -1.92
N ILE A 81 -6.62 -1.81 -2.73
CA ILE A 81 -5.98 -3.14 -2.73
C ILE A 81 -5.33 -3.43 -1.37
N VAL A 82 -4.67 -2.47 -0.74
CA VAL A 82 -4.12 -2.64 0.61
C VAL A 82 -5.21 -3.00 1.63
N LEU A 83 -6.36 -2.31 1.60
CA LEU A 83 -7.48 -2.58 2.49
C LEU A 83 -8.15 -3.94 2.18
N ALA A 84 -8.24 -4.31 0.90
CA ALA A 84 -8.77 -5.59 0.47
C ALA A 84 -7.85 -6.75 0.89
N LEU A 85 -6.53 -6.63 0.69
CA LEU A 85 -5.55 -7.60 1.15
C LEU A 85 -5.61 -7.76 2.68
N GLU A 86 -5.73 -6.67 3.45
CA GLU A 86 -5.89 -6.76 4.91
C GLU A 86 -7.13 -7.58 5.31
N LYS A 87 -8.24 -7.42 4.59
CA LYS A 87 -9.48 -8.18 4.83
C LYS A 87 -9.33 -9.64 4.42
N LEU A 88 -8.81 -9.91 3.23
CA LEU A 88 -8.71 -11.24 2.64
C LEU A 88 -7.70 -12.15 3.36
N THR A 89 -6.63 -11.58 3.91
CA THR A 89 -5.60 -12.38 4.60
C THR A 89 -5.86 -12.54 6.09
N PHE A 90 -6.85 -11.87 6.67
CA PHE A 90 -7.15 -11.97 8.10
C PHE A 90 -7.47 -13.42 8.52
N PRO A 91 -6.89 -13.95 9.63
CA PRO A 91 -6.20 -13.26 10.72
C PRO A 91 -4.70 -13.00 10.50
N VAL A 92 -4.13 -13.37 9.35
CA VAL A 92 -2.74 -13.05 9.01
C VAL A 92 -2.61 -11.54 8.87
N ARG A 93 -1.76 -10.96 9.72
CA ARG A 93 -1.48 -9.52 9.72
C ARG A 93 -0.39 -9.21 8.71
N LEU A 94 -0.62 -8.23 7.85
CA LEU A 94 0.35 -7.75 6.87
C LEU A 94 0.85 -6.36 7.25
N ARG A 95 2.04 -6.03 6.74
CA ARG A 95 2.58 -4.66 6.66
C ARG A 95 2.80 -4.31 5.21
N PHE A 96 2.57 -3.05 4.88
CA PHE A 96 2.67 -2.54 3.53
C PHE A 96 3.60 -1.33 3.47
N GLY A 97 4.50 -1.34 2.50
CA GLY A 97 5.22 -0.17 2.02
C GLY A 97 4.69 0.24 0.67
N LEU A 98 4.34 1.51 0.52
CA LEU A 98 3.91 2.12 -0.75
C LEU A 98 5.00 3.09 -1.21
N GLY A 99 5.42 2.97 -2.46
CA GLY A 99 6.39 3.85 -3.08
C GLY A 99 5.84 4.45 -4.36
N VAL A 100 5.91 5.77 -4.51
CA VAL A 100 5.53 6.47 -5.74
C VAL A 100 6.79 6.92 -6.47
N GLY A 101 6.88 6.64 -7.76
CA GLY A 101 8.03 7.04 -8.55
C GLY A 101 8.05 6.42 -9.93
N GLU A 102 9.12 6.70 -10.66
CA GLU A 102 9.40 6.06 -11.94
C GLU A 102 9.80 4.59 -11.72
N VAL A 103 9.68 3.81 -12.80
CA VAL A 103 10.07 2.41 -12.85
C VAL A 103 10.91 2.15 -14.08
N LEU A 104 11.98 1.39 -13.87
CA LEU A 104 12.83 0.82 -14.89
C LEU A 104 12.29 -0.55 -15.29
N LYS A 105 11.80 -0.67 -16.53
CA LYS A 105 11.31 -1.94 -17.09
C LYS A 105 12.40 -2.55 -17.96
N MET A 106 13.10 -3.58 -17.47
CA MET A 106 14.06 -4.36 -18.27
C MET A 106 13.36 -5.33 -19.25
N GLY A 107 12.27 -4.90 -19.89
CA GLY A 107 11.51 -5.68 -20.88
C GLY A 107 10.56 -6.75 -20.32
N SER A 108 10.38 -6.84 -19.00
CA SER A 108 9.47 -7.80 -18.37
C SER A 108 8.22 -7.15 -17.79
N HIS A 109 7.16 -7.95 -17.65
CA HIS A 109 5.92 -7.56 -16.97
C HIS A 109 5.87 -8.17 -15.54
N THR A 110 7.02 -8.65 -15.04
CA THR A 110 7.12 -9.28 -13.73
C THR A 110 7.76 -8.29 -12.76
N PRO A 111 7.10 -7.89 -11.66
CA PRO A 111 7.65 -6.89 -10.74
C PRO A 111 9.04 -7.22 -10.19
N ILE A 112 9.38 -8.51 -10.05
CA ILE A 112 10.66 -8.95 -9.46
C ILE A 112 11.87 -8.63 -10.34
N GLU A 113 11.64 -8.34 -11.61
CA GLU A 113 12.66 -8.00 -12.61
C GLU A 113 12.64 -6.50 -12.96
N MET A 114 11.84 -5.71 -12.23
CA MET A 114 11.76 -4.26 -12.33
C MET A 114 12.54 -3.60 -11.20
N ASP A 115 13.02 -2.39 -11.44
CA ASP A 115 13.70 -1.57 -10.43
C ASP A 115 13.27 -0.10 -10.55
N GLY A 116 13.85 0.78 -9.74
CA GLY A 116 13.70 2.22 -9.87
C GLY A 116 13.16 2.92 -8.62
N PRO A 117 13.00 4.25 -8.67
CA PRO A 117 12.63 5.07 -7.53
C PRO A 117 11.37 4.58 -6.79
N ALA A 118 10.33 4.09 -7.50
CA ALA A 118 9.14 3.56 -6.85
C ALA A 118 9.44 2.32 -5.99
N PHE A 119 10.24 1.37 -6.48
CA PHE A 119 10.62 0.15 -5.75
C PHE A 119 11.52 0.46 -4.55
N HIS A 120 12.48 1.37 -4.70
CA HIS A 120 13.33 1.81 -3.60
C HIS A 120 12.52 2.48 -2.49
N ARG A 121 11.59 3.38 -2.86
CA ARG A 121 10.69 4.06 -1.92
C ARG A 121 9.74 3.08 -1.24
N ALA A 122 9.17 2.11 -1.95
CA ALA A 122 8.28 1.10 -1.36
C ALA A 122 9.02 0.23 -0.33
N ASN A 123 10.27 -0.17 -0.63
CA ASN A 123 11.12 -0.89 0.32
C ASN A 123 11.45 -0.04 1.55
N ALA A 124 11.84 1.22 1.36
CA ALA A 124 12.09 2.14 2.46
C ALA A 124 10.82 2.37 3.31
N ALA A 125 9.66 2.48 2.68
CA ALA A 125 8.37 2.62 3.34
C ALA A 125 8.04 1.37 4.18
N LEU A 126 8.23 0.16 3.64
CA LEU A 126 8.01 -1.08 4.39
C LEU A 126 8.92 -1.16 5.62
N ASN A 127 10.18 -0.74 5.49
CA ASN A 127 11.12 -0.65 6.61
C ASN A 127 10.67 0.38 7.66
N MET A 128 10.15 1.52 7.23
CA MET A 128 9.56 2.51 8.12
C MET A 128 8.32 2.00 8.83
N ALA A 129 7.44 1.24 8.13
CA ALA A 129 6.30 0.59 8.74
C ALA A 129 6.71 -0.37 9.86
N LYS A 130 7.75 -1.19 9.62
CA LYS A 130 8.36 -2.07 10.62
C LYS A 130 8.92 -1.29 11.80
N LYS A 131 9.71 -0.23 11.55
CA LYS A 131 10.35 0.61 12.58
C LYS A 131 9.34 1.36 13.46
N LYS A 132 8.31 1.96 12.84
CA LYS A 132 7.27 2.75 13.51
C LYS A 132 6.13 1.89 14.06
N LYS A 133 6.18 0.57 13.86
CA LYS A 133 5.14 -0.40 14.24
C LYS A 133 3.75 -0.01 13.69
N CYS A 134 3.70 0.50 12.46
CA CYS A 134 2.44 0.76 11.76
C CYS A 134 2.16 -0.33 10.71
N ASN A 135 0.91 -0.40 10.23
CA ASN A 135 0.49 -1.39 9.23
C ASN A 135 0.83 -0.93 7.81
N TYR A 136 0.90 0.38 7.60
CA TYR A 136 1.12 0.99 6.30
C TYR A 136 2.09 2.16 6.44
N TYR A 137 2.88 2.39 5.40
CA TYR A 137 3.68 3.60 5.24
C TYR A 137 3.80 3.91 3.76
N ILE A 138 3.82 5.18 3.39
CA ILE A 138 3.99 5.63 2.01
C ILE A 138 5.20 6.57 1.90
N ILE A 139 5.93 6.48 0.79
CA ILE A 139 6.95 7.46 0.42
C ILE A 139 6.70 7.88 -1.03
N THR A 140 6.49 9.18 -1.21
CA THR A 140 6.33 9.89 -2.48
C THR A 140 7.44 10.95 -2.60
N PRO A 141 7.64 11.53 -3.80
CA PRO A 141 8.51 12.70 -3.97
C PRO A 141 8.11 13.93 -3.15
N ASP A 142 6.84 14.06 -2.72
CA ASP A 142 6.36 15.19 -1.93
C ASP A 142 6.37 14.86 -0.42
N GLU A 143 7.29 15.49 0.31
CA GLU A 143 7.46 15.28 1.74
C GLU A 143 6.28 15.77 2.59
N ASN A 144 5.53 16.80 2.14
CA ASN A 144 4.33 17.25 2.86
C ASN A 144 3.22 16.21 2.76
N ILE A 145 3.05 15.62 1.58
CA ILE A 145 2.11 14.52 1.34
C ILE A 145 2.52 13.30 2.19
N ASN A 146 3.82 12.96 2.23
CA ASN A 146 4.34 11.90 3.08
C ASN A 146 3.99 12.12 4.54
N LEU A 147 4.19 13.33 5.07
CA LEU A 147 3.91 13.66 6.46
C LEU A 147 2.42 13.48 6.80
N LEU A 148 1.53 14.05 6.00
CA LEU A 148 0.08 14.04 6.25
C LEU A 148 -0.50 12.62 6.17
N ILE A 149 -0.18 11.87 5.11
CA ILE A 149 -0.69 10.51 4.94
C ILE A 149 -0.15 9.59 6.03
N ASN A 150 1.16 9.61 6.28
CA ASN A 150 1.75 8.70 7.26
C ASN A 150 1.30 9.02 8.69
N THR A 151 1.00 10.28 9.00
CA THR A 151 0.35 10.66 10.26
C THR A 151 -1.03 10.01 10.38
N THR A 152 -1.82 10.06 9.31
CA THR A 152 -3.15 9.43 9.26
C THR A 152 -3.06 7.90 9.36
N PHE A 153 -2.16 7.26 8.62
CA PHE A 153 -1.88 5.82 8.72
C PHE A 153 -1.44 5.41 10.13
N HIS A 154 -0.64 6.23 10.79
CA HIS A 154 -0.21 5.98 12.16
C HIS A 154 -1.40 6.00 13.14
N LEU A 155 -2.30 6.99 13.02
CA LEU A 155 -3.51 7.08 13.83
C LEU A 155 -4.47 5.92 13.58
N ILE A 156 -4.71 5.56 12.30
CA ILE A 156 -5.52 4.39 11.93
C ILE A 156 -4.93 3.12 12.56
N THR A 157 -3.62 2.93 12.43
CA THR A 157 -2.93 1.77 13.01
C THR A 157 -3.08 1.75 14.54
N ALA A 158 -2.86 2.87 15.22
CA ALA A 158 -2.97 2.95 16.67
C ALA A 158 -4.38 2.56 17.19
N ILE A 159 -5.42 2.90 16.44
CA ILE A 159 -6.79 2.48 16.74
C ILE A 159 -6.98 0.98 16.45
N LYS A 160 -6.64 0.53 15.24
CA LYS A 160 -6.77 -0.86 14.77
C LYS A 160 -5.96 -1.86 15.61
N GLN A 161 -4.86 -1.45 16.24
CA GLN A 161 -4.07 -2.30 17.15
C GLN A 161 -4.84 -2.75 18.39
N ARG A 162 -5.86 -1.99 18.82
CA ARG A 162 -6.70 -2.35 19.97
C ARG A 162 -7.86 -3.28 19.58
N TRP A 163 -8.01 -3.57 18.29
CA TRP A 163 -9.13 -4.37 17.80
C TRP A 163 -8.90 -5.86 17.97
N LYS A 164 -9.94 -6.55 18.43
CA LYS A 164 -10.03 -8.01 18.42
C LYS A 164 -10.62 -8.47 17.09
N GLU A 165 -10.53 -9.77 16.80
CA GLU A 165 -11.09 -10.35 15.56
C GLU A 165 -12.56 -9.97 15.35
N ARG A 166 -13.36 -9.98 16.42
CA ARG A 166 -14.75 -9.53 16.39
C ARG A 166 -14.91 -8.10 15.85
N HIS A 167 -14.03 -7.17 16.23
CA HIS A 167 -14.13 -5.78 15.79
C HIS A 167 -13.83 -5.66 14.29
N TYR A 168 -12.81 -6.36 13.78
CA TYR A 168 -12.55 -6.43 12.33
C TYR A 168 -13.72 -7.04 11.57
N ARG A 169 -14.25 -8.16 12.06
CA ARG A 169 -15.39 -8.84 11.44
C ARG A 169 -16.62 -7.95 11.33
N LEU A 170 -17.00 -7.29 12.42
CA LEU A 170 -18.13 -6.35 12.43
C LEU A 170 -17.87 -5.13 11.55
N TYR A 171 -16.63 -4.62 11.55
CA TYR A 171 -16.23 -3.48 10.72
C TYR A 171 -16.40 -3.77 9.24
N TRP A 172 -15.86 -4.90 8.76
CA TRP A 172 -15.96 -5.26 7.35
C TRP A 172 -17.39 -5.57 6.92
N ARG A 173 -18.17 -6.30 7.73
CA ARG A 173 -19.60 -6.52 7.45
C ARG A 173 -20.37 -5.20 7.38
N TYR A 174 -20.03 -4.24 8.23
CA TYR A 174 -20.64 -2.91 8.17
C TYR A 174 -20.23 -2.13 6.91
N LYS A 175 -18.97 -2.23 6.45
CA LYS A 175 -18.56 -1.66 5.16
C LYS A 175 -19.31 -2.30 3.99
N ASP A 176 -19.55 -3.60 4.02
CA ASP A 176 -20.19 -4.34 2.93
C ASP A 176 -21.72 -4.12 2.89
N LEU A 177 -22.39 -4.06 4.06
CA LEU A 177 -23.85 -4.00 4.16
C LEU A 177 -24.38 -2.58 4.38
N GLY A 178 -23.59 -1.68 4.98
CA GLY A 178 -23.97 -0.28 5.20
C GLY A 178 -24.89 -0.02 6.40
N THR A 179 -25.57 -1.02 6.97
CA THR A 179 -26.47 -0.81 8.13
C THR A 179 -26.19 -1.73 9.32
N TYR A 180 -26.37 -1.21 10.55
CA TYR A 180 -26.25 -2.02 11.77
C TYR A 180 -27.30 -3.14 11.84
N ARG A 181 -28.45 -2.95 11.18
CA ARG A 181 -29.55 -3.92 11.15
C ARG A 181 -29.17 -5.16 10.36
N GLU A 182 -28.62 -4.99 9.17
CA GLU A 182 -28.21 -6.11 8.31
C GLU A 182 -27.01 -6.84 8.91
N VAL A 183 -26.04 -6.10 9.47
CA VAL A 183 -24.91 -6.71 10.19
C VAL A 183 -25.40 -7.51 11.40
N GLY A 184 -26.34 -6.97 12.17
CA GLY A 184 -26.92 -7.64 13.33
C GLY A 184 -27.64 -8.94 12.95
N ALA A 185 -28.43 -8.90 11.87
CA ALA A 185 -29.07 -10.09 11.32
C ALA A 185 -28.05 -11.15 10.88
N LEU A 186 -26.97 -10.77 10.19
CA LEU A 186 -25.93 -11.68 9.71
C LEU A 186 -25.04 -12.26 10.83
N GLU A 187 -24.82 -11.50 11.90
CA GLU A 187 -24.03 -11.92 13.08
C GLU A 187 -24.89 -12.57 14.19
N ASN A 188 -26.22 -12.61 14.01
CA ASN A 188 -27.17 -13.04 15.03
C ASN A 188 -27.02 -12.29 16.37
N ILE A 189 -26.88 -10.96 16.30
CA ILE A 189 -26.82 -10.05 17.46
C ILE A 189 -27.71 -8.82 17.22
N THR A 190 -28.01 -8.06 18.28
CA THR A 190 -28.83 -6.85 18.14
C THR A 190 -28.10 -5.76 17.36
N PRO A 191 -28.81 -4.89 16.60
CA PRO A 191 -28.19 -3.74 15.93
C PRO A 191 -27.48 -2.80 16.93
N GLN A 192 -28.00 -2.71 18.15
CA GLN A 192 -27.37 -1.95 19.24
C GLN A 192 -26.00 -2.55 19.62
N ALA A 193 -25.89 -3.88 19.73
CA ALA A 193 -24.61 -4.52 20.02
C ALA A 193 -23.57 -4.33 18.91
N VAL A 194 -24.01 -4.23 17.64
CA VAL A 194 -23.15 -3.84 16.51
C VAL A 194 -22.67 -2.39 16.68
N CYS A 195 -23.62 -1.46 16.90
CA CYS A 195 -23.33 -0.04 17.10
C CYS A 195 -22.33 0.18 18.25
N ASP A 196 -22.58 -0.42 19.41
CA ASP A 196 -21.70 -0.30 20.58
C ASP A 196 -20.31 -0.86 20.30
N ALA A 197 -20.21 -2.02 19.62
CA ALA A 197 -18.92 -2.60 19.27
C ALA A 197 -18.11 -1.69 18.33
N LEU A 198 -18.74 -1.12 17.30
CA LEU A 198 -18.08 -0.21 16.34
C LEU A 198 -17.75 1.15 16.97
N LYS A 199 -18.59 1.67 17.86
CA LYS A 199 -18.36 2.92 18.59
C LYS A 199 -17.21 2.79 19.59
N ASN A 200 -17.18 1.70 20.35
CA ASN A 200 -16.15 1.44 21.36
C ASN A 200 -14.78 1.12 20.73
N SER A 201 -14.77 0.49 19.56
CA SER A 201 -13.54 0.27 18.80
C SER A 201 -13.08 1.50 18.00
N ARG A 202 -13.88 2.57 17.92
CA ARG A 202 -13.66 3.72 17.04
C ARG A 202 -13.61 3.35 15.55
N ALA A 203 -14.30 2.27 15.17
CA ALA A 203 -14.38 1.80 13.79
C ALA A 203 -14.98 2.81 12.81
N ILE A 204 -15.92 3.63 13.27
CA ILE A 204 -16.48 4.70 12.42
C ILE A 204 -15.42 5.75 12.09
N SER A 205 -14.58 6.14 13.06
CA SER A 205 -13.47 7.08 12.80
C SER A 205 -12.44 6.50 11.84
N VAL A 206 -12.14 5.20 11.95
CA VAL A 206 -11.27 4.50 11.00
C VAL A 206 -11.90 4.46 9.62
N LYS A 207 -13.20 4.17 9.51
CA LYS A 207 -13.95 4.19 8.24
C LYS A 207 -13.82 5.55 7.56
N THR A 208 -14.14 6.62 8.29
CA THR A 208 -14.07 7.99 7.75
C THR A 208 -12.64 8.34 7.32
N ALA A 209 -11.62 7.97 8.10
CA ALA A 209 -10.24 8.22 7.71
C ALA A 209 -9.84 7.44 6.44
N GLU A 210 -10.23 6.17 6.33
CA GLU A 210 -10.00 5.36 5.11
C GLU A 210 -10.73 5.96 3.89
N GLU A 211 -11.97 6.41 4.05
CA GLU A 211 -12.77 7.03 2.98
C GLU A 211 -12.19 8.37 2.53
N ASN A 212 -11.80 9.24 3.47
CA ASN A 212 -11.18 10.52 3.15
C ASN A 212 -9.82 10.34 2.46
N LEU A 213 -9.05 9.30 2.84
CA LEU A 213 -7.81 8.96 2.16
C LEU A 213 -8.06 8.48 0.73
N LEU A 214 -9.08 7.65 0.50
CA LEU A 214 -9.48 7.23 -0.84
C LEU A 214 -9.91 8.41 -1.70
N GLU A 215 -10.77 9.30 -1.17
CA GLU A 215 -11.20 10.51 -1.86
C GLU A 215 -10.01 11.43 -2.19
N TYR A 216 -9.09 11.61 -1.24
CA TYR A 216 -7.87 12.37 -1.48
C TYR A 216 -7.00 11.75 -2.56
N PHE A 217 -6.76 10.43 -2.51
CA PHE A 217 -5.96 9.73 -3.53
C PHE A 217 -6.57 9.78 -4.93
N GLN A 218 -7.90 9.80 -5.03
CA GLN A 218 -8.59 10.00 -6.31
C GLN A 218 -8.29 11.38 -6.93
N GLN A 219 -8.07 12.40 -6.09
CA GLN A 219 -7.79 13.78 -6.52
C GLN A 219 -6.31 14.07 -6.76
N VAL A 220 -5.42 13.14 -6.43
CA VAL A 220 -3.97 13.31 -6.55
C VAL A 220 -3.43 12.38 -7.66
N PRO A 221 -3.43 12.83 -8.94
CA PRO A 221 -2.87 12.04 -10.02
C PRO A 221 -1.37 11.90 -9.86
N LEU A 222 -0.80 10.76 -10.31
CA LEU A 222 0.62 10.49 -10.13
C LEU A 222 1.52 11.53 -10.79
N CYS A 223 1.10 12.14 -11.92
CA CYS A 223 1.86 13.19 -12.59
C CYS A 223 2.17 14.42 -11.71
N ARG A 224 1.41 14.64 -10.61
CA ARG A 224 1.73 15.67 -9.62
C ARG A 224 3.11 15.49 -8.99
N PHE A 225 3.62 14.26 -8.98
CA PHE A 225 4.91 13.92 -8.38
C PHE A 225 6.06 13.87 -9.39
N GLN A 226 5.84 14.28 -10.65
CA GLN A 226 6.94 14.42 -11.60
C GLN A 226 7.83 15.57 -11.13
N GLU A 227 9.12 15.28 -10.95
CA GLU A 227 10.11 16.33 -10.69
C GLU A 227 10.33 17.08 -12.01
N ASP A 228 10.13 18.40 -12.01
CA ASP A 228 10.43 19.22 -13.18
C ASP A 228 11.93 19.09 -13.49
N SER A 229 12.26 18.53 -14.66
CA SER A 229 13.63 18.29 -15.12
C SER A 229 14.44 19.59 -15.30
N SER A 230 13.82 20.77 -15.08
CA SER A 230 14.45 22.08 -15.19
C SER A 230 15.32 22.46 -13.98
N ASP A 231 15.17 21.82 -12.83
CA ASP A 231 15.91 22.19 -11.61
C ASP A 231 17.28 21.49 -11.47
N GLN A 232 17.62 20.55 -12.37
CA GLN A 232 18.93 19.88 -12.35
C GLN A 232 20.00 20.53 -13.25
N VAL A 233 19.70 21.64 -13.94
CA VAL A 233 20.65 22.29 -14.88
C VAL A 233 21.49 23.41 -14.25
N ILE A 234 21.22 23.85 -13.01
CA ILE A 234 21.95 24.97 -12.39
C ILE A 234 22.92 24.50 -11.31
N LEU A 235 23.79 23.52 -11.58
CA LEU A 235 25.05 23.34 -10.84
C LEU A 235 26.09 22.67 -11.76
N GLY A 236 26.47 23.37 -12.82
CA GLY A 236 27.59 23.02 -13.67
C GLY A 236 28.02 24.26 -14.44
N ASP A 237 29.31 24.58 -14.36
CA ASP A 237 30.02 25.62 -15.11
C ASP A 237 29.99 27.03 -14.52
N ASP A 238 30.65 27.19 -13.36
CA ASP A 238 31.47 28.38 -13.10
C ASP A 238 32.57 28.03 -12.10
N GLU A 239 33.70 27.54 -12.61
CA GLU A 239 35.04 27.97 -12.18
C GLU A 239 36.09 27.43 -13.18
N TYR A 240 36.20 28.15 -14.29
CA TYR A 240 37.39 28.15 -15.13
C TYR A 240 38.50 28.95 -14.44
N SER A 241 39.64 28.28 -14.27
CA SER A 241 41.01 28.78 -14.41
C SER A 241 41.27 30.29 -14.37
N VAL A 242 41.94 30.74 -13.30
CA VAL A 242 43.00 31.75 -13.31
C VAL A 242 43.99 31.26 -12.25
N GLY A 243 45.28 31.05 -12.43
CA GLY A 243 46.31 31.48 -13.37
C GLY A 243 47.64 31.19 -12.66
#